data_AF-A0A180GGT0-F1
#
_entry.id   AF-A0A180GGT0-F1
#
_cell.length_a   1.000
_cell.length_b   1.000
_cell.length_c   1.000
_cell.angle_alpha   90.00
_cell.angle_beta   90.00
_cell.angle_gamma   90.00
#
_symmetry.space_group_name_H-M   'P 1'
#
loop_
_entity.id
_entity.type
_entity.pdbx_description
1 polymer ?
#
loop_
_entity_poly.entity_id
_entity_poly.type
_entity_poly.pdbx_seq_one_letter_code
_entity_poly.pdbx_strand_id
1 'polypeptide(L)'
;MRPSILNNGAAEYPFYSDSTVSNPRKVCSWTVSRCTSPRDIVTAPQGEMGISFDDGPQPPTSELLSFLRENNQSATHFMIGSRIHQSPKFYADNGGYRSVL
;
A
#
# COMPACT_ATOMS: atom_id res chain seq x y z
N MET A 1 9.98 9.15 -16.04
CA MET A 1 11.13 8.62 -15.26
C MET A 1 11.79 7.51 -16.06
N ARG A 2 13.12 7.41 -16.01
CA ARG A 2 13.85 6.24 -16.51
C ARG A 2 13.52 5.05 -15.57
N PRO A 3 13.23 3.85 -16.10
CA PRO A 3 13.02 2.68 -15.24
C PRO A 3 14.33 2.25 -14.56
N SER A 4 14.22 1.45 -13.50
CA SER A 4 15.36 0.71 -12.96
C SER A 4 15.83 -0.33 -13.98
N ILE A 5 17.12 -0.65 -13.96
CA ILE A 5 17.72 -1.66 -14.83
C ILE A 5 18.47 -2.69 -13.99
N LEU A 6 18.72 -3.87 -14.57
CA LEU A 6 19.62 -4.85 -13.99
C LEU A 6 21.02 -4.63 -14.56
N ASN A 7 21.99 -4.40 -13.68
CA ASN A 7 23.41 -4.29 -14.01
C ASN A 7 24.16 -5.42 -13.29
N ASN A 8 24.64 -6.40 -14.04
CA ASN A 8 25.26 -7.63 -13.51
C ASN A 8 24.41 -8.35 -12.45
N GLY A 9 23.08 -8.38 -12.64
CA GLY A 9 22.13 -9.01 -11.71
C GLY A 9 21.77 -8.16 -10.48
N ALA A 10 22.43 -7.02 -10.26
CA ALA A 10 22.05 -6.06 -9.23
C ALA A 10 21.06 -5.03 -9.81
N ALA A 11 20.07 -4.63 -9.01
CA ALA A 11 19.17 -3.54 -9.38
C ALA A 11 19.92 -2.20 -9.30
N GLU A 12 20.01 -1.51 -10.44
CA GLU A 12 20.49 -0.14 -10.52
C GLU A 12 19.28 0.80 -10.64
N TYR A 13 19.16 1.71 -9.67
CA TYR A 13 18.08 2.68 -9.63
C TYR A 13 18.50 4.01 -10.27
N PRO A 14 17.62 4.66 -11.04
CA PRO A 14 17.89 5.97 -11.60
C PRO A 14 18.04 7.01 -10.47
N PHE A 15 19.13 7.79 -10.52
CA PHE A 15 19.30 8.95 -9.67
C PHE A 15 18.56 10.17 -10.25
N TYR A 16 17.86 10.91 -9.38
CA TYR A 16 17.22 12.18 -9.73
C TYR A 16 17.65 13.24 -8.72
N SER A 17 18.00 14.44 -9.20
CA SER A 17 18.32 15.57 -8.33
C SER A 17 17.10 16.03 -7.52
N ASP A 18 17.34 16.67 -6.37
CA ASP A 18 16.26 17.24 -5.55
C ASP A 18 15.38 18.22 -6.33
N SER A 19 15.97 19.03 -7.22
CA SER A 19 15.24 19.94 -8.12
C SER A 19 14.34 19.21 -9.12
N THR A 20 14.70 17.98 -9.49
CA THR A 20 13.89 17.12 -10.35
C THR A 20 12.75 16.48 -9.57
N VAL A 21 13.04 15.95 -8.38
CA VAL A 21 12.06 15.26 -7.52
C VAL A 21 11.02 16.24 -6.94
N SER A 22 11.41 17.48 -6.65
CA SER A 22 10.52 18.53 -6.16
C SER A 22 9.62 19.15 -7.23
N ASN A 23 9.86 18.87 -8.52
CA ASN A 23 9.03 19.38 -9.61
C ASN A 23 7.96 18.35 -10.02
N PRO A 24 6.67 18.57 -9.70
CA PRO A 24 5.59 17.60 -9.97
C PRO A 24 5.37 17.35 -11.46
N ARG A 25 5.82 18.26 -12.35
CA ARG A 25 5.75 18.07 -13.82
C ARG A 25 6.86 17.15 -14.35
N LYS A 26 7.89 16.85 -13.54
CA LYS A 26 9.00 15.97 -13.90
C LYS A 26 8.87 14.61 -13.20
N VAL A 27 8.68 14.65 -11.89
CA VAL A 27 8.47 13.48 -11.03
C VAL A 27 7.26 13.77 -10.16
N CYS A 28 6.18 13.03 -10.35
CA CYS A 28 5.02 13.10 -9.49
C CYS A 28 5.30 12.32 -8.19
N SER A 29 6.03 12.96 -7.28
CA SER A 29 6.29 12.41 -5.94
C SER A 29 5.19 12.88 -4.99
N TRP A 30 4.47 11.93 -4.40
CA TRP A 30 3.49 12.21 -3.34
C TRP A 30 4.15 12.89 -2.14
N THR A 31 5.33 12.41 -1.75
CA THR A 31 6.06 12.87 -0.55
C THR A 31 6.72 14.23 -0.75
N VAL A 32 7.48 14.39 -1.84
CA VAL A 32 8.35 15.57 -2.03
C VAL A 32 7.59 16.70 -2.73
N SER A 33 7.00 16.40 -3.89
CA SER A 33 6.33 17.41 -4.71
C SER A 33 4.85 17.60 -4.37
N ARG A 34 4.32 16.83 -3.40
CA ARG A 34 2.87 16.79 -3.05
C ARG A 34 1.99 16.60 -4.28
N CYS A 35 2.48 15.79 -5.22
CA CYS A 35 1.79 15.55 -6.47
C CYS A 35 0.66 14.55 -6.23
N THR A 36 -0.57 14.99 -6.51
CA THR A 36 -1.79 14.20 -6.38
C THR A 36 -2.62 14.36 -7.67
N SER A 37 -3.35 13.32 -8.03
CA SER A 37 -4.33 13.29 -9.12
C SER A 37 -5.70 13.76 -8.62
N PRO A 38 -6.56 14.32 -9.49
CA PRO A 38 -7.96 14.59 -9.15
C PRO A 38 -8.78 13.37 -8.70
N ARG A 39 -8.24 12.16 -8.90
CA ARG A 39 -8.85 10.89 -8.47
C ARG A 39 -8.24 10.32 -7.20
N ASP A 40 -7.19 10.94 -6.66
CA ASP A 40 -6.56 10.46 -5.44
C ASP A 40 -7.36 10.91 -4.22
N ILE A 41 -7.54 10.00 -3.26
CA ILE A 41 -8.15 10.31 -1.97
C ILE A 41 -7.02 10.79 -1.04
N VAL A 42 -6.91 12.10 -0.87
CA VAL A 42 -5.87 12.76 -0.07
C VAL A 42 -6.32 13.10 1.35
N THR A 43 -7.63 13.11 1.58
CA THR A 43 -8.28 13.50 2.84
C THR A 43 -9.51 12.63 3.07
N ALA A 44 -9.71 12.20 4.31
CA ALA A 44 -10.95 11.55 4.73
C ALA A 44 -12.10 12.59 4.84
N PRO A 45 -13.37 12.14 4.73
CA PRO A 45 -14.51 12.96 5.10
C PRO A 45 -14.42 13.48 6.54
N GLN A 46 -15.14 14.56 6.85
CA GLN A 46 -15.14 15.13 8.19
C GLN A 46 -15.67 14.12 9.22
N GLY A 47 -14.91 13.89 10.29
CA GLY A 47 -15.27 12.96 11.36
C GLY A 47 -14.95 11.50 11.05
N GLU A 48 -14.33 11.22 9.91
CA GLU A 48 -13.90 9.88 9.49
C GLU A 48 -12.37 9.78 9.43
N MET A 49 -11.88 8.54 9.42
CA MET A 49 -10.46 8.23 9.24
C MET A 49 -10.30 7.05 8.28
N GLY A 50 -9.32 7.13 7.39
CA GLY A 50 -8.87 5.99 6.59
C GLY A 50 -7.86 5.17 7.39
N ILE A 51 -8.04 3.85 7.42
CA ILE A 51 -7.12 2.93 8.08
C ILE A 51 -6.59 1.90 7.08
N SER A 52 -5.27 1.67 7.10
CA SER A 52 -4.63 0.67 6.27
C SER A 52 -3.56 -0.11 7.02
N PHE A 53 -3.31 -1.34 6.57
CA PHE A 53 -2.28 -2.23 7.11
C PHE A 53 -1.40 -2.78 6.00
N ASP A 54 -0.10 -2.60 6.14
CA ASP A 54 0.90 -3.03 5.18
C ASP A 54 1.48 -4.41 5.55
N ASP A 55 2.14 -5.04 4.59
CA ASP A 55 2.93 -6.26 4.77
C ASP A 55 2.17 -7.50 5.26
N GLY A 56 0.84 -7.53 5.12
CA GLY A 56 0.03 -8.70 5.44
C GLY A 56 0.21 -9.86 4.44
N PRO A 57 -0.24 -11.08 4.78
CA PRO A 57 -0.68 -11.53 6.10
C PRO A 57 0.53 -11.82 7.00
N GLN A 58 0.34 -11.61 8.30
CA GLN A 58 1.30 -11.91 9.37
C GLN A 58 0.63 -12.80 10.42
N PRO A 59 1.39 -13.42 11.35
CA PRO A 59 0.81 -14.22 12.42
C PRO A 59 -0.39 -13.57 13.16
N PRO A 60 -0.39 -12.25 13.51
CA PRO A 60 -1.53 -11.61 14.20
C PRO A 60 -2.69 -11.19 13.27
N THR A 61 -2.64 -11.48 11.96
CA THR A 61 -3.68 -10.98 11.04
C THR A 61 -5.07 -11.54 11.37
N SER A 62 -5.21 -12.74 11.93
CA SER A 62 -6.52 -13.31 12.28
C SER A 62 -7.18 -12.56 13.44
N GLU A 63 -6.38 -12.17 14.44
CA GLU A 63 -6.83 -11.37 15.58
C GLU A 63 -7.27 -9.98 15.12
N LEU A 64 -6.45 -9.32 14.28
CA LEU A 64 -6.78 -8.02 13.70
C LEU A 64 -8.10 -8.06 12.90
N LEU A 65 -8.28 -9.05 12.03
CA LEU A 65 -9.51 -9.19 11.24
C LEU A 65 -10.74 -9.46 12.13
N SER A 66 -10.58 -10.25 13.19
CA SER A 66 -11.65 -10.50 14.15
C SER A 66 -12.04 -9.22 14.89
N PHE A 67 -11.07 -8.46 15.37
CA PHE A 67 -11.28 -7.17 16.01
C PHE A 67 -12.00 -6.17 15.09
N LEU A 68 -11.54 -6.01 13.84
CA LEU A 68 -12.17 -5.09 12.88
C LEU A 68 -13.62 -5.50 12.59
N ARG A 69 -13.88 -6.80 12.42
CA ARG A 69 -15.23 -7.34 12.21
C ARG A 69 -16.14 -7.11 13.43
N GLU A 70 -15.66 -7.39 14.63
CA GLU A 70 -16.41 -7.18 15.88
C GLU A 70 -16.77 -5.71 16.11
N ASN A 71 -15.93 -4.79 15.64
CA ASN A 71 -16.14 -3.34 15.75
C ASN A 71 -16.78 -2.71 14.50
N ASN A 72 -17.23 -3.53 13.54
CA ASN A 72 -17.81 -3.08 12.27
C ASN A 72 -16.95 -2.04 11.52
N GLN A 73 -15.63 -2.25 11.52
CA GLN A 73 -14.66 -1.37 10.86
C GLN A 73 -14.15 -1.99 9.56
N SER A 74 -14.06 -1.15 8.51
CA SER A 74 -13.42 -1.51 7.25
C SER A 74 -12.00 -0.94 7.18
N ALA A 75 -11.10 -1.64 6.50
CA ALA A 75 -9.72 -1.22 6.31
C ALA A 75 -9.18 -1.68 4.95
N THR A 76 -8.18 -0.96 4.42
CA THR A 76 -7.42 -1.38 3.24
C THR A 76 -6.21 -2.19 3.68
N HIS A 77 -6.01 -3.38 3.09
CA HIS A 77 -4.85 -4.21 3.40
C HIS A 77 -3.91 -4.33 2.20
N PHE A 78 -2.68 -3.85 2.33
CA PHE A 78 -1.64 -3.98 1.32
C PHE A 78 -0.81 -5.25 1.56
N MET A 79 -1.12 -6.30 0.80
CA MET A 79 -0.57 -7.63 1.03
C MET A 79 0.73 -7.90 0.26
N ILE A 80 1.63 -8.65 0.89
CA ILE A 80 2.79 -9.25 0.23
C ILE A 80 2.37 -10.55 -0.47
N GLY A 81 2.52 -10.59 -1.80
CA GLY A 81 2.16 -11.74 -2.64
C GLY A 81 2.79 -13.07 -2.21
N SER A 82 4.06 -13.06 -1.79
CA SER A 82 4.74 -14.29 -1.34
C SER A 82 4.16 -14.84 -0.03
N ARG A 83 3.71 -13.96 0.87
CA ARG A 83 3.08 -14.38 2.14
C ARG A 83 1.67 -14.92 1.92
N ILE A 84 0.94 -14.39 0.93
CA ILE A 84 -0.31 -14.99 0.43
C ILE A 84 -0.05 -16.44 -0.02
N HIS A 85 0.95 -16.61 -0.89
CA HIS A 85 1.28 -17.92 -1.46
C HIS A 85 1.71 -18.96 -0.41
N GLN A 86 2.45 -18.53 0.62
CA GLN A 86 2.89 -19.41 1.71
C GLN A 86 1.78 -19.75 2.71
N SER A 87 0.71 -18.94 2.77
CA SER A 87 -0.39 -19.10 3.73
C SER A 87 -1.76 -19.17 3.03
N PRO A 88 -1.99 -20.09 2.08
CA PRO A 88 -3.21 -20.10 1.28
C PRO A 88 -4.48 -20.40 2.09
N LYS A 89 -4.38 -21.20 3.16
CA LYS A 89 -5.51 -21.49 4.07
C LYS A 89 -5.97 -20.28 4.85
N PHE A 90 -5.06 -19.35 5.16
CA PHE A 90 -5.38 -18.11 5.85
C PHE A 90 -6.47 -17.30 5.10
N TYR A 91 -6.48 -17.39 3.75
CA TYR A 91 -7.46 -16.72 2.90
C TYR A 91 -8.79 -17.47 2.81
N ALA A 92 -8.74 -18.80 2.75
CA ALA A 92 -9.92 -19.64 2.61
C ALA A 92 -10.78 -19.65 3.87
N ASP A 93 -10.15 -19.71 5.05
CA ASP A 93 -10.86 -19.90 6.33
C ASP A 93 -11.41 -18.58 6.91
N ASN A 94 -10.85 -17.42 6.53
CA ASN A 94 -11.30 -16.10 6.97
C ASN A 94 -12.36 -15.45 6.06
N GLY A 95 -13.00 -16.24 5.18
CA GLY A 95 -14.15 -15.79 4.38
C GLY A 95 -13.83 -14.76 3.29
N GLY A 96 -12.55 -14.65 2.90
CA GLY A 96 -12.07 -13.61 1.99
C GLY A 96 -12.10 -12.24 2.65
N TYR A 97 -10.97 -11.54 2.61
CA TYR A 97 -10.90 -10.14 3.01
C TYR A 97 -12.00 -9.37 2.29
N ARG A 98 -12.95 -8.80 3.04
CA ARG A 98 -13.67 -7.62 2.56
C ARG A 98 -12.69 -6.44 2.63
N SER A 99 -11.71 -6.47 1.73
CA SER A 99 -10.91 -5.29 1.40
C SER A 99 -11.86 -4.33 0.72
N VAL A 100 -12.34 -3.33 1.44
CA VAL A 100 -12.90 -2.14 0.81
C VAL A 100 -11.67 -1.32 0.40
N LEU A 101 -11.68 -0.87 -0.86
CA LEU A 101 -10.59 -0.15 -1.53
C LEU A 101 -9.91 0.87 -0.61
#